data_AF-A0A9D8K9B7-F1
#
_entry.id   AF-A0A9D8K9B7-F1
#
_cell.length_a   1.000
_cell.length_b   1.000
_cell.length_c   1.000
_cell.angle_alpha   90.00
_cell.angle_beta   90.00
_cell.angle_gamma   90.00
#
_symmetry.space_group_name_H-M   'P 1'
#
loop_
_entity.id
_entity.type
_entity.pdbx_description
1 polymer ?
#
loop_
_entity_poly.entity_id
_entity_poly.type
_entity_poly.pdbx_seq_one_letter_code
_entity_poly.pdbx_strand_id
1 'polypeptide(L)'
;MDVTADDEIRQVSVGKPHVVILGGGASYAAFPQGDKHGRMLPLMNNLIETLGIEDIVAQTGLRFESHNFEDIYACIHQDSGLIEIREELERQVYRYFREMELPEHPTIYDHLVLS
;
A
#
# COMPACT_ATOMS: atom_id res chain seq x y z
N MET A 1 -21.18 -35.05 18.88
CA MET A 1 -20.71 -35.42 17.53
C MET A 1 -19.74 -34.33 17.15
N ASP A 2 -18.49 -34.69 16.94
CA ASP A 2 -17.48 -33.74 16.51
C ASP A 2 -17.79 -33.34 15.07
N VAL A 3 -17.81 -32.04 14.83
CA VAL A 3 -18.05 -31.45 13.51
C VAL A 3 -16.78 -31.66 12.68
N THR A 4 -16.92 -32.14 11.44
CA THR A 4 -15.75 -32.26 10.55
C THR A 4 -15.40 -30.89 9.97
N ALA A 5 -14.16 -30.71 9.50
CA ALA A 5 -13.77 -29.48 8.81
C ALA A 5 -14.69 -29.18 7.59
N ASP A 6 -15.12 -30.21 6.86
CA ASP A 6 -16.05 -30.07 5.74
C ASP A 6 -17.44 -29.61 6.19
N ASP A 7 -17.90 -30.08 7.35
CA ASP A 7 -19.17 -29.65 7.94
C ASP A 7 -19.10 -28.20 8.44
N GLU A 8 -17.98 -27.79 9.03
CA GLU A 8 -17.75 -26.40 9.45
C GLU A 8 -17.75 -25.45 8.25
N ILE A 9 -17.07 -25.80 7.14
CA ILE A 9 -17.06 -25.01 5.91
C ILE A 9 -18.48 -24.84 5.34
N ARG A 10 -19.28 -25.89 5.34
CA ARG A 10 -20.67 -25.87 4.83
C ARG A 10 -21.63 -25.08 5.73
N GLN A 11 -21.29 -24.89 6.99
CA GLN A 11 -22.11 -24.16 7.97
C GLN A 11 -21.78 -22.66 8.04
N VAL A 12 -20.79 -22.17 7.31
CA VAL A 12 -20.48 -20.73 7.22
C VAL A 12 -21.64 -20.01 6.51
N SER A 13 -22.62 -19.55 7.29
CA SER A 13 -23.65 -18.64 6.81
C SER A 13 -23.27 -17.21 7.22
N VAL A 14 -22.90 -16.40 6.23
CA VAL A 14 -22.50 -15.01 6.44
C VAL A 14 -23.76 -14.15 6.46
N GLY A 15 -24.43 -14.09 7.62
CA GLY A 15 -25.73 -13.41 7.79
C GLY A 15 -25.65 -11.89 8.02
N LYS A 16 -24.45 -11.29 7.98
CA LYS A 16 -24.21 -9.86 8.22
C LYS A 16 -23.25 -9.32 7.16
N PRO A 17 -23.22 -8.00 6.87
CA PRO A 17 -22.20 -7.40 6.01
C PRO A 17 -20.79 -7.54 6.61
N HIS A 18 -19.79 -7.79 5.77
CA HIS A 18 -18.37 -7.87 6.15
C HIS A 18 -17.56 -6.81 5.41
N VAL A 19 -16.50 -6.34 6.05
CA VAL A 19 -15.49 -5.47 5.44
C VAL A 19 -14.15 -6.20 5.53
N VAL A 20 -13.47 -6.32 4.39
CA VAL A 20 -12.12 -6.90 4.30
C VAL A 20 -11.15 -5.76 4.05
N ILE A 21 -10.14 -5.62 4.90
CA ILE A 21 -9.06 -4.63 4.74
C ILE A 21 -7.79 -5.37 4.37
N LEU A 22 -7.24 -5.04 3.20
CA LEU A 22 -6.00 -5.63 2.69
C LEU A 22 -4.81 -4.74 3.06
N GLY A 23 -3.74 -5.36 3.55
CA GLY A 23 -2.47 -4.67 3.82
C GLY A 23 -1.60 -4.51 2.57
N GLY A 24 -0.49 -3.77 2.69
CA GLY A 24 0.37 -3.42 1.55
C GLY A 24 0.89 -4.60 0.72
N GLY A 25 1.21 -5.75 1.35
CA GLY A 25 1.63 -6.95 0.61
C GLY A 25 0.51 -7.59 -0.20
N ALA A 26 -0.73 -7.59 0.33
CA ALA A 26 -1.89 -8.06 -0.40
C ALA A 26 -2.23 -7.11 -1.55
N SER A 27 -2.17 -5.80 -1.31
CA SER A 27 -2.32 -4.80 -2.37
C SER A 27 -1.26 -5.02 -3.45
N TYR A 28 0.02 -5.18 -3.13
CA TYR A 28 1.06 -5.47 -4.12
C TYR A 28 0.77 -6.73 -4.95
N ALA A 29 0.32 -7.81 -4.29
CA ALA A 29 0.01 -9.07 -4.96
C ALA A 29 -1.23 -8.98 -5.87
N ALA A 30 -2.21 -8.12 -5.56
CA ALA A 30 -3.41 -7.93 -6.37
C ALA A 30 -3.15 -7.19 -7.69
N PHE A 31 -2.08 -6.40 -7.78
CA PHE A 31 -1.79 -5.53 -8.93
C PHE A 31 -0.36 -5.76 -9.46
N PRO A 32 -0.04 -6.97 -9.96
CA PRO A 32 1.32 -7.32 -10.39
C PRO A 32 1.80 -6.51 -11.61
N GLN A 33 0.88 -5.88 -12.35
CA GLN A 33 1.16 -5.00 -13.49
C GLN A 33 0.75 -3.54 -13.19
N GLY A 34 0.47 -3.23 -11.93
CA GLY A 34 -0.06 -1.96 -11.49
C GLY A 34 -1.57 -1.83 -11.61
N ASP A 35 -2.03 -0.62 -11.36
CA ASP A 35 -3.42 -0.17 -11.44
C ASP A 35 -3.92 -0.15 -12.91
N LYS A 36 -5.14 0.35 -13.12
CA LYS A 36 -5.72 0.50 -14.47
C LYS A 36 -4.81 1.24 -15.47
N HIS A 37 -3.97 2.15 -14.98
CA HIS A 37 -3.05 2.98 -15.77
C HIS A 37 -1.59 2.50 -15.70
N GLY A 38 -1.33 1.33 -15.11
CA GLY A 38 0.00 0.78 -14.94
C GLY A 38 0.80 1.38 -13.78
N ARG A 39 0.17 2.14 -12.86
CA ARG A 39 0.84 2.65 -11.65
C ARG A 39 1.06 1.51 -10.67
N MET A 40 2.30 1.30 -10.26
CA MET A 40 2.67 0.21 -9.36
C MET A 40 2.28 0.53 -7.91
N LEU A 41 1.83 -0.47 -7.16
CA LEU A 41 1.70 -0.33 -5.71
C LEU A 41 3.08 -0.46 -5.06
N PRO A 42 3.51 0.50 -4.23
CA PRO A 42 4.77 0.38 -3.52
C PRO A 42 4.65 -0.47 -2.24
N LEU A 43 5.77 -1.03 -1.82
CA LEU A 43 6.04 -1.46 -0.45
C LEU A 43 6.88 -0.39 0.27
N MET A 44 7.00 -0.46 1.59
CA MET A 44 7.77 0.54 2.34
C MET A 44 9.24 0.65 1.89
N ASN A 45 9.85 -0.44 1.43
CA ASN A 45 11.26 -0.45 1.04
C ASN A 45 11.54 0.09 -0.38
N ASN A 46 10.51 0.27 -1.22
CA ASN A 46 10.67 0.78 -2.59
C ASN A 46 9.72 1.94 -2.91
N LEU A 47 9.05 2.51 -1.90
CA LEU A 47 8.06 3.57 -2.10
C LEU A 47 8.68 4.81 -2.76
N ILE A 48 9.86 5.22 -2.32
CA ILE A 48 10.54 6.40 -2.87
C ILE A 48 10.81 6.22 -4.37
N GLU A 49 11.39 5.08 -4.75
CA GLU A 49 11.69 4.72 -6.14
C GLU A 49 10.40 4.60 -6.98
N THR A 50 9.39 3.92 -6.45
CA THR A 50 8.13 3.67 -7.15
C THR A 50 7.39 4.98 -7.44
N LEU A 51 7.44 5.94 -6.52
CA LEU A 51 6.78 7.24 -6.65
C LEU A 51 7.62 8.27 -7.42
N GLY A 52 8.91 8.00 -7.67
CA GLY A 52 9.81 8.95 -8.33
C GLY A 52 10.07 10.20 -7.48
N ILE A 53 10.18 10.06 -6.16
CA ILE A 53 10.32 11.18 -5.20
C ILE A 53 11.73 11.28 -4.61
N GLU A 54 12.72 10.63 -5.21
CA GLU A 54 14.14 10.66 -4.83
C GLU A 54 14.67 12.09 -4.74
N ASP A 55 14.32 12.94 -5.71
CA ASP A 55 14.78 14.33 -5.78
C ASP A 55 14.27 15.17 -4.60
N ILE A 56 13.09 14.86 -4.06
CA ILE A 56 12.54 15.54 -2.88
C ILE A 56 13.29 15.11 -1.64
N VAL A 57 13.56 13.81 -1.50
CA VAL A 57 14.33 13.27 -0.37
C VAL A 57 15.78 13.78 -0.40
N ALA A 58 16.38 13.93 -1.58
CA ALA A 58 17.73 14.46 -1.75
C ALA A 58 17.88 15.91 -1.27
N GLN A 59 16.82 16.74 -1.35
CA GLN A 59 16.83 18.13 -0.89
C GLN A 59 17.03 18.27 0.62
N THR A 60 16.78 17.21 1.39
CA THR A 60 17.00 17.20 2.85
C THR A 60 18.48 17.34 3.21
N GLY A 61 19.40 16.96 2.32
CA GLY A 61 20.83 16.87 2.61
C GLY A 61 21.21 15.78 3.62
N LEU A 62 20.24 14.99 4.09
CA LEU A 62 20.46 13.90 5.03
C LEU A 62 20.99 12.66 4.32
N ARG A 63 21.74 11.84 5.05
CA ARG A 63 22.12 10.50 4.62
C ARG A 63 21.26 9.49 5.37
N PHE A 64 20.57 8.65 4.62
CA PHE A 64 19.73 7.59 5.17
C PHE A 64 20.44 6.24 5.00
N GLU A 65 20.45 5.43 6.06
CA GLU A 65 21.02 4.07 6.04
C GLU A 65 20.02 3.03 5.50
N SER A 66 18.74 3.37 5.54
CA SER A 66 17.61 2.53 5.16
C SER A 66 16.95 3.07 3.89
N HIS A 67 16.38 2.16 3.09
CA HIS A 67 15.49 2.50 1.98
C HIS A 67 14.01 2.44 2.40
N ASN A 68 13.75 2.08 3.66
CA ASN A 68 12.42 2.03 4.21
C ASN A 68 11.88 3.45 4.38
N PHE A 69 10.72 3.71 3.77
CA PHE A 69 10.08 5.01 3.80
C PHE A 69 9.72 5.48 5.22
N GLU A 70 9.34 4.58 6.12
CA GLU A 70 9.00 4.94 7.51
C GLU A 70 10.21 5.52 8.24
N ASP A 71 11.38 4.89 8.10
CA ASP A 71 12.63 5.38 8.70
C ASP A 71 13.00 6.77 8.14
N ILE A 72 12.94 6.91 6.82
CA ILE A 72 13.29 8.16 6.12
C ILE A 72 12.33 9.29 6.52
N TYR A 73 11.03 9.01 6.50
CA TYR A 73 10.00 9.98 6.86
C TYR A 73 10.10 10.36 8.34
N ALA A 74 10.38 9.43 9.24
CA ALA A 74 10.57 9.71 10.66
C ALA A 74 11.74 10.68 10.89
N CYS A 75 12.86 10.49 10.20
CA CYS A 75 13.99 11.42 10.24
C CYS A 75 13.63 12.82 9.73
N ILE A 76 12.92 12.91 8.59
CA ILE A 76 12.48 14.20 8.03
C ILE A 76 11.50 14.89 8.99
N HIS A 77 10.57 14.15 9.57
CA HIS A 77 9.55 14.69 10.47
C HIS A 77 10.12 15.22 11.79
N GLN A 78 11.24 14.67 12.27
CA GLN A 78 11.90 15.10 13.50
C GLN A 78 12.59 16.46 13.38
N ASP A 79 12.95 16.88 12.16
CA ASP A 79 13.62 18.15 11.91
C ASP A 79 12.61 19.23 11.49
N SER A 80 12.41 20.22 12.34
CA SER A 80 11.50 21.35 12.05
C SER A 80 11.98 22.23 10.89
N GLY A 81 13.26 22.18 10.55
CA GLY A 81 13.84 22.86 9.38
C GLY A 81 13.45 22.22 8.04
N LEU A 82 12.93 20.99 8.05
CA LEU A 82 12.54 20.25 6.84
C LEU A 82 11.03 20.28 6.57
N ILE A 83 10.29 21.19 7.21
CA ILE A 83 8.82 21.24 7.11
C ILE A 83 8.31 21.37 5.66
N GLU A 84 8.94 22.22 4.85
CA GLU A 84 8.54 22.43 3.45
C GLU A 84 8.77 21.16 2.61
N ILE A 85 9.89 20.47 2.84
CA ILE A 85 10.22 19.21 2.16
C ILE A 85 9.25 18.11 2.61
N ARG A 86 8.94 18.05 3.91
CA ARG A 86 7.96 17.10 4.46
C ARG A 86 6.59 17.29 3.81
N GLU A 87 6.10 18.52 3.73
CA GLU A 87 4.80 18.83 3.14
C GLU A 87 4.76 18.52 1.63
N GLU A 88 5.85 18.76 0.90
CA GLU A 88 5.96 18.37 -0.50
C GLU A 88 5.96 16.84 -0.66
N LEU A 89 6.72 16.14 0.18
CA LEU A 89 6.77 14.67 0.19
C LEU A 89 5.38 14.07 0.44
N GLU A 90 4.67 14.53 1.48
CA GLU A 90 3.30 14.11 1.80
C GLU A 90 2.33 14.37 0.64
N ARG A 91 2.46 15.52 -0.02
CA ARG A 91 1.62 15.90 -1.17
C ARG A 91 1.84 14.97 -2.35
N GLN A 92 3.08 14.60 -2.67
CA GLN A 92 3.37 13.66 -3.76
C GLN A 92 2.86 12.25 -3.44
N VAL A 93 3.06 11.77 -2.21
CA VAL A 93 2.51 10.49 -1.75
C VAL A 93 0.99 10.49 -1.90
N TYR A 94 0.32 11.52 -1.38
CA TYR A 94 -1.13 11.65 -1.50
C TYR A 94 -1.59 11.68 -2.95
N ARG A 95 -0.92 12.48 -3.79
CA ARG A 95 -1.25 12.59 -5.21
C ARG A 95 -1.13 11.25 -5.92
N TYR A 96 -0.05 10.50 -5.69
CA TYR A 96 0.18 9.21 -6.31
C TYR A 96 -0.98 8.23 -6.03
N PHE A 97 -1.32 8.05 -4.74
CA PHE A 97 -2.40 7.14 -4.35
C PHE A 97 -3.80 7.65 -4.75
N ARG A 98 -4.01 8.98 -4.78
CA ARG A 98 -5.29 9.57 -5.24
C ARG A 98 -5.57 9.27 -6.71
N GLU A 99 -4.54 9.20 -7.53
CA GLU A 99 -4.69 8.97 -8.96
C GLU A 99 -4.88 7.48 -9.30
N MET A 100 -4.73 6.57 -8.32
CA MET A 100 -4.84 5.14 -8.56
C MET A 100 -6.28 4.70 -8.88
N GLU A 101 -6.42 3.80 -9.85
CA GLU A 101 -7.72 3.24 -10.26
C GLU A 101 -7.70 1.72 -10.33
N LEU A 102 -8.80 1.09 -9.87
CA LEU A 102 -8.96 -0.37 -9.95
C LEU A 102 -8.98 -0.84 -11.42
N PRO A 103 -8.37 -2.00 -11.73
CA PRO A 103 -8.44 -2.60 -13.06
C PRO A 103 -9.89 -2.98 -13.43
N GLU A 104 -10.13 -3.17 -14.72
CA GLU A 104 -11.44 -3.59 -15.25
C GLU A 104 -11.69 -5.11 -15.13
N HIS A 105 -10.77 -5.83 -14.49
CA HIS A 105 -10.83 -7.27 -14.28
C HIS A 105 -10.67 -7.63 -12.78
N PRO A 106 -11.24 -8.75 -12.31
CA PRO A 106 -11.07 -9.19 -10.93
C PRO A 106 -9.61 -9.47 -10.57
N THR A 107 -9.21 -9.07 -9.37
CA THR A 107 -7.91 -9.39 -8.75
C THR A 107 -7.95 -10.76 -8.06
N ILE A 108 -6.78 -11.26 -7.64
CA ILE A 108 -6.69 -12.51 -6.86
C ILE A 108 -7.51 -12.46 -5.57
N TYR A 109 -7.71 -11.26 -4.98
CA TYR A 109 -8.48 -11.11 -3.74
C TYR A 109 -9.98 -10.97 -3.99
N ASP A 110 -10.39 -10.48 -5.15
CA ASP A 110 -11.81 -10.56 -5.55
C ASP A 110 -12.25 -12.02 -5.66
N HIS A 111 -11.39 -12.87 -6.24
CA HIS A 111 -11.63 -14.31 -6.28
C HIS A 111 -11.65 -14.92 -4.87
N LEU A 112 -10.71 -14.57 -3.99
CA LEU A 112 -10.67 -15.10 -2.63
C LEU A 112 -11.90 -14.72 -1.79
N VAL A 113 -12.36 -13.47 -1.89
CA VAL A 113 -13.48 -12.95 -1.09
C VAL A 113 -14.83 -13.46 -1.60
N LEU A 114 -14.94 -13.76 -2.90
CA LEU A 114 -16.17 -14.25 -3.54
C LEU A 114 -16.24 -15.78 -3.68
N SER A 115 -15.27 -16.52 -3.14
CA SER A 115 -15.23 -18.00 -3.13
C SER A 115 -16.07 -18.63 -2.03
#